data_AF-A0AAV9M3G2-F1
#
_entry.id   AF-A0AAV9M3G2-F1
#
_cell.length_a   1.000
_cell.length_b   1.000
_cell.length_c   1.000
_cell.angle_alpha   90.00
_cell.angle_beta   90.00
_cell.angle_gamma   90.00
#
_symmetry.space_group_name_H-M   'P 1'
#
loop_
_entity.id
_entity.type
_entity.pdbx_description
1 polymer ?
#
loop_
_entity_poly.entity_id
_entity_poly.type
_entity_poly.pdbx_seq_one_letter_code
_entity_poly.pdbx_strand_id
1 'polypeptide(L)'
;MGGSRRKYKRSRTKVRVGLPKKNPNVFKPAFSLPPKLRSLVNSHWDDKGSVIDNYKSFGVVSNPNLLGVRCRTSHMIETDSLQVPPPKKLPPTSDDDDDVDAFEDLDDSGSEVEEDDLKSALGKKRRDGKSAPLQPLTTIQRVYISRLVEEYGDDYQSMFMDTKLNKMQHSVATLEKLCKRYHMYKDKNPLLVGT
;
A
#
# COMPACT_ATOMS: atom_id res chain seq x y z
N MET A 1 -35.49 31.89 43.14
CA MET A 1 -34.95 30.92 44.13
C MET A 1 -34.16 29.82 43.41
N GLY A 2 -32.99 30.14 42.85
CA GLY A 2 -32.13 29.17 42.16
C GLY A 2 -30.97 28.74 43.05
N GLY A 3 -31.17 27.68 43.84
CA GLY A 3 -30.13 27.18 44.75
C GLY A 3 -28.88 26.69 43.99
N SER A 4 -27.70 26.95 44.57
CA SER A 4 -26.40 26.55 43.99
C SER A 4 -26.35 25.06 43.66
N ARG A 5 -26.00 24.74 42.40
CA ARG A 5 -25.83 23.36 41.89
C ARG A 5 -24.83 22.54 42.70
N ARG A 6 -23.93 23.17 43.46
CA ARG A 6 -22.99 22.49 44.37
C ARG A 6 -23.69 21.74 45.50
N LYS A 7 -24.83 22.24 45.99
CA LYS A 7 -25.55 21.61 47.12
C LYS A 7 -26.12 20.24 46.71
N TYR A 8 -26.62 20.12 45.48
CA TYR A 8 -27.17 18.86 44.94
C TYR A 8 -26.13 17.76 44.71
N LYS A 9 -24.84 18.10 44.54
CA LYS A 9 -23.77 17.11 44.37
C LYS A 9 -23.28 16.51 45.70
N ARG A 10 -23.53 17.16 46.85
CA ARG A 10 -23.14 16.66 48.17
C ARG A 10 -24.16 15.71 48.80
N SER A 11 -25.45 15.85 48.47
CA SER A 11 -26.53 15.10 49.14
C SER A 11 -26.99 13.83 48.43
N ARG A 12 -26.51 13.56 47.21
CA ARG A 12 -26.89 12.32 46.49
C ARG A 12 -25.86 11.23 46.74
N THR A 13 -26.33 10.12 47.32
CA THR A 13 -25.62 8.84 47.31
C THR A 13 -25.26 8.49 45.87
N LYS A 14 -23.96 8.33 45.58
CA LYS A 14 -23.49 7.93 44.25
C LYS A 14 -24.00 6.51 43.98
N VAL A 15 -25.00 6.38 43.11
CA VAL A 15 -25.41 5.07 42.56
C VAL A 15 -24.24 4.55 41.73
N ARG A 16 -23.53 3.55 42.26
CA ARG A 16 -22.46 2.86 41.53
C ARG A 16 -23.12 1.88 40.56
N VAL A 17 -23.29 2.29 39.31
CA VAL A 17 -23.67 1.36 38.23
C VAL A 17 -22.42 0.57 37.86
N GLY A 18 -22.35 -0.68 38.29
CA GLY A 18 -21.28 -1.59 37.88
C GLY A 18 -21.44 -1.95 36.40
N LEU A 19 -20.33 -2.01 35.65
CA LEU A 19 -20.37 -2.60 34.31
C LEU A 19 -20.79 -4.07 34.42
N PRO A 20 -21.65 -4.57 33.53
CA PRO A 20 -21.99 -5.99 33.50
C PRO A 20 -20.71 -6.82 33.34
N LYS A 21 -20.57 -7.85 34.19
CA LYS A 21 -19.40 -8.74 34.18
C LYS A 21 -19.28 -9.37 32.79
N LYS A 22 -18.15 -9.16 32.13
CA LYS A 22 -17.80 -9.88 30.90
C LYS A 22 -17.30 -11.27 31.30
N ASN A 23 -17.89 -12.32 30.74
CA ASN A 23 -17.40 -13.68 30.91
C ASN A 23 -16.31 -13.93 29.86
N PRO A 24 -15.03 -14.02 30.24
CA PRO A 24 -13.92 -14.14 29.28
C PRO A 24 -13.95 -15.46 28.49
N ASN A 25 -14.63 -16.49 29.02
CA ASN A 25 -14.69 -17.82 28.42
C ASN A 25 -15.85 -17.99 27.42
N VAL A 26 -16.67 -16.94 27.20
CA VAL A 26 -17.79 -17.00 26.25
C VAL A 26 -17.45 -16.14 25.04
N PHE A 27 -17.00 -16.80 23.96
CA PHE A 27 -16.75 -16.15 22.68
C PHE A 27 -18.09 -15.72 22.05
N LYS A 28 -18.22 -14.42 21.75
CA LYS A 28 -19.33 -13.87 20.98
C LYS A 28 -18.78 -13.46 19.61
N PRO A 29 -19.16 -14.14 18.52
CA PRO A 29 -18.66 -13.79 17.19
C PRO A 29 -19.12 -12.37 16.80
N ALA A 30 -18.28 -11.63 16.08
CA ALA A 30 -18.57 -10.26 15.64
C ALA A 30 -19.74 -10.18 14.64
N PHE A 31 -20.03 -11.29 13.94
CA PHE A 31 -21.20 -11.43 13.08
C PHE A 31 -21.82 -12.83 13.29
N SER A 32 -23.14 -12.92 13.26
CA SER A 32 -23.86 -14.20 13.26
C SER A 32 -24.62 -14.36 11.95
N LEU A 33 -24.32 -15.41 11.18
CA LEU A 33 -25.08 -15.70 9.97
C LEU A 33 -26.56 -16.01 10.33
N PRO A 34 -27.53 -15.37 9.66
CA PRO A 34 -28.94 -15.69 9.77
C PRO A 34 -29.19 -17.19 9.57
N PRO A 35 -30.11 -17.83 10.33
CA PRO A 35 -30.37 -19.27 10.25
C PRO A 35 -30.65 -19.78 8.83
N LYS A 36 -31.32 -18.98 8.00
CA LYS A 36 -31.64 -19.30 6.59
C LYS A 36 -30.40 -19.38 5.68
N LEU A 37 -29.34 -18.64 6.00
CA LEU A 37 -28.10 -18.67 5.23
C LEU A 37 -27.18 -19.81 5.67
N ARG A 38 -27.33 -20.30 6.91
CA ARG A 38 -26.55 -21.44 7.42
C ARG A 38 -26.86 -22.75 6.71
N SER A 39 -28.07 -22.94 6.18
CA SER A 39 -28.41 -24.15 5.43
C SER A 39 -27.91 -24.15 3.99
N LEU A 40 -27.60 -22.97 3.43
CA LEU A 40 -27.05 -22.84 2.08
C LEU A 40 -25.55 -23.18 2.05
N VAL A 41 -24.85 -22.84 3.12
CA VAL A 41 -23.44 -23.15 3.29
C VAL A 41 -23.38 -24.45 4.08
N ASN A 42 -23.19 -25.58 3.38
CA ASN A 42 -22.94 -26.89 3.98
C ASN A 42 -21.55 -26.92 4.63
N SER A 43 -21.39 -26.12 5.67
CA SER A 43 -20.09 -25.81 6.25
C SER A 43 -20.17 -26.11 7.74
N HIS A 44 -19.73 -27.32 8.07
CA HIS A 44 -19.51 -27.75 9.42
C HIS A 44 -18.35 -26.93 10.00
N TRP A 45 -18.63 -26.21 11.10
CA TRP A 45 -17.56 -25.57 11.87
C TRP A 45 -16.82 -26.67 12.64
N ASP A 46 -15.52 -26.83 12.39
CA ASP A 46 -14.70 -27.81 13.13
C ASP A 46 -14.38 -27.24 14.52
N ASP A 47 -14.97 -27.82 15.56
CA ASP A 47 -14.77 -27.42 16.96
C ASP A 47 -13.32 -27.66 17.46
N LYS A 48 -12.57 -28.54 16.78
CA LYS A 48 -11.16 -28.83 17.10
C LYS A 48 -10.18 -28.05 16.23
N GLY A 49 -10.64 -27.47 15.12
CA GLY A 49 -9.84 -26.75 14.15
C GLY A 49 -9.47 -25.33 14.59
N SER A 50 -8.47 -24.74 13.93
CA SER A 50 -8.16 -23.32 14.10
C SER A 50 -9.30 -22.46 13.54
N VAL A 51 -9.53 -21.31 14.17
CA VAL A 51 -10.47 -20.28 13.68
C VAL A 51 -10.16 -19.89 12.23
N ILE A 52 -8.88 -19.83 11.87
CA ILE A 52 -8.42 -19.45 10.52
C ILE A 52 -8.76 -20.55 9.50
N ASP A 53 -8.55 -21.82 9.84
CA ASP A 53 -8.83 -22.95 8.95
C ASP A 53 -10.32 -23.10 8.68
N ASN A 54 -11.13 -22.86 9.71
CA ASN A 54 -12.57 -22.77 9.57
C ASN A 54 -12.94 -21.64 8.60
N TYR A 55 -12.50 -20.39 8.82
CA TYR A 55 -12.80 -19.30 7.87
C TYR A 55 -12.33 -19.58 6.44
N LYS A 56 -11.20 -20.28 6.26
CA LYS A 56 -10.73 -20.74 4.94
C LYS A 56 -11.70 -21.73 4.30
N SER A 57 -12.25 -22.68 5.07
CA SER A 57 -13.24 -23.64 4.56
C SER A 57 -14.56 -22.97 4.17
N PHE A 58 -14.95 -21.89 4.85
CA PHE A 58 -16.10 -21.05 4.47
C PHE A 58 -15.82 -20.12 3.26
N GLY A 59 -14.59 -20.09 2.72
CA GLY A 59 -14.22 -19.20 1.62
C GLY A 59 -14.16 -17.72 2.01
N VAL A 60 -13.99 -17.41 3.30
CA VAL A 60 -13.87 -16.03 3.79
C VAL A 60 -12.43 -15.55 3.57
N VAL A 61 -12.26 -14.64 2.62
CA VAL A 61 -10.96 -14.08 2.21
C VAL A 61 -10.88 -12.64 2.70
N SER A 62 -9.74 -12.25 3.29
CA SER A 62 -9.58 -10.91 3.87
C SER A 62 -9.40 -9.82 2.82
N ASN A 63 -8.83 -10.15 1.65
CA ASN A 63 -8.75 -9.23 0.52
C ASN A 63 -8.72 -10.00 -0.82
N PRO A 64 -9.82 -10.01 -1.59
CA PRO A 64 -9.90 -10.73 -2.87
C PRO A 64 -9.09 -10.07 -4.00
N ASN A 65 -8.59 -8.84 -3.81
CA ASN A 65 -7.94 -8.04 -4.86
C ASN A 65 -6.40 -7.95 -4.70
N LEU A 66 -5.79 -8.67 -3.75
CA LEU A 66 -4.33 -8.69 -3.60
C LEU A 66 -3.69 -9.61 -4.65
N LEU A 67 -3.41 -9.05 -5.82
CA LEU A 67 -2.57 -9.69 -6.84
C LEU A 67 -1.10 -9.54 -6.43
N GLY A 68 -0.44 -10.64 -6.08
CA GLY A 68 1.03 -10.74 -6.16
C GLY A 68 1.86 -10.38 -4.91
N VAL A 69 1.27 -10.06 -3.75
CA VAL A 69 2.04 -9.92 -2.50
C VAL A 69 1.36 -10.70 -1.40
N ARG A 70 1.99 -11.79 -0.96
CA ARG A 70 1.62 -12.52 0.27
C ARG A 70 1.42 -11.51 1.39
N CYS A 71 0.26 -11.54 2.05
CA CYS A 71 -0.04 -10.65 3.16
C CYS A 71 1.09 -10.78 4.20
N ARG A 72 1.57 -9.63 4.69
CA ARG A 72 2.62 -9.60 5.74
C ARG A 72 2.09 -10.15 7.08
N THR A 73 0.79 -10.38 7.18
CA THR A 73 0.04 -10.87 8.32
C THR A 73 -0.30 -12.35 8.14
N SER A 74 0.26 -13.20 9.01
CA SER A 74 0.10 -14.66 8.96
C SER A 74 -1.34 -15.18 9.12
N HIS A 75 -2.27 -14.35 9.58
CA HIS A 75 -3.67 -14.71 9.85
C HIS A 75 -4.64 -14.18 8.78
N MET A 76 -4.15 -13.51 7.75
CA MET A 76 -4.97 -13.13 6.61
C MET A 76 -5.14 -14.33 5.68
N ILE A 77 -6.39 -14.62 5.34
CA ILE A 77 -6.75 -15.77 4.51
C ILE A 77 -6.73 -15.30 3.06
N GLU A 78 -5.94 -15.98 2.25
CA GLU A 78 -5.69 -15.69 0.85
C GLU A 78 -6.17 -16.85 -0.04
N THR A 79 -6.59 -16.53 -1.26
CA THR A 79 -6.93 -17.53 -2.29
C THR A 79 -5.77 -17.70 -3.26
N ASP A 80 -5.08 -18.83 -3.16
CA ASP A 80 -3.99 -19.21 -4.07
C ASP A 80 -4.46 -19.15 -5.54
N SER A 81 -5.71 -19.52 -5.81
CA SER A 81 -6.33 -19.51 -7.15
C SER A 81 -6.48 -18.12 -7.78
N LEU A 82 -6.57 -17.06 -6.98
CA LEU A 82 -6.65 -15.67 -7.46
C LEU A 82 -5.28 -14.98 -7.46
N GLN A 83 -4.27 -15.59 -6.84
CA GLN A 83 -2.93 -15.03 -6.69
C GLN A 83 -1.91 -15.64 -7.64
N VAL A 84 -2.14 -16.88 -8.07
CA VAL A 84 -1.31 -17.55 -9.06
C VAL A 84 -1.94 -17.33 -10.43
N PRO A 85 -1.23 -16.68 -11.38
CA PRO A 85 -1.66 -16.65 -12.78
C PRO A 85 -1.93 -18.09 -13.24
N PRO A 86 -2.98 -18.35 -14.04
CA PRO A 86 -3.28 -19.70 -14.50
C PRO A 86 -2.01 -20.34 -15.06
N PRO A 87 -1.70 -21.61 -14.72
CA PRO A 87 -0.49 -22.26 -15.18
C PRO A 87 -0.46 -22.21 -16.71
N LYS A 88 0.65 -21.70 -17.28
CA LYS A 88 0.89 -21.67 -18.72
C LYS A 88 0.64 -23.07 -19.26
N LYS A 89 -0.38 -23.24 -20.10
CA LYS A 89 -0.55 -24.47 -20.89
C LYS A 89 0.69 -24.58 -21.75
N LEU A 90 1.60 -25.48 -21.39
CA LEU A 90 2.69 -25.87 -22.26
C LEU A 90 2.06 -26.44 -23.55
N PRO A 91 2.49 -26.00 -24.74
CA PRO A 91 2.09 -26.67 -25.97
C PRO A 91 2.63 -28.12 -25.96
N PRO A 92 1.93 -29.07 -26.61
CA PRO A 92 2.42 -30.43 -26.75
C PRO A 92 3.76 -30.40 -27.49
N THR A 93 4.76 -31.02 -26.88
CA THR A 93 6.09 -31.26 -27.46
C THR A 93 5.93 -32.09 -28.73
N SER A 94 6.07 -31.46 -29.89
CA SER A 94 6.49 -32.14 -31.12
C SER A 94 7.97 -31.83 -31.30
N ASP A 95 8.77 -32.89 -31.17
CA ASP A 95 10.19 -32.90 -31.48
C ASP A 95 10.35 -32.68 -32.99
N ASP A 96 10.92 -31.55 -33.41
CA ASP A 96 11.62 -31.38 -34.68
C ASP A 96 12.47 -30.09 -34.59
N ASP A 97 13.79 -30.27 -34.70
CA ASP A 97 14.82 -29.24 -34.70
C ASP A 97 14.77 -28.42 -35.99
N ASP A 98 14.65 -27.09 -35.89
CA ASP A 98 15.17 -26.15 -36.90
C ASP A 98 15.34 -24.74 -36.28
N ASP A 99 16.52 -24.17 -36.54
CA ASP A 99 17.05 -22.90 -36.06
C ASP A 99 16.12 -21.68 -36.22
N VAL A 100 15.96 -20.89 -35.14
CA VAL A 100 16.32 -19.45 -35.03
C VAL A 100 15.93 -18.93 -33.64
N ASP A 101 16.78 -18.07 -33.07
CA ASP A 101 16.56 -17.30 -31.83
C ASP A 101 15.18 -16.61 -31.78
N ALA A 102 14.19 -17.31 -31.24
CA ALA A 102 12.84 -16.81 -30.95
C ALA A 102 12.47 -17.09 -29.49
N PHE A 103 13.45 -16.96 -28.58
CA PHE A 103 13.29 -17.17 -27.14
C PHE A 103 13.41 -15.87 -26.31
N GLU A 104 13.61 -14.73 -26.97
CA GLU A 104 13.43 -13.39 -26.40
C GLU A 104 12.20 -12.76 -27.11
N ASP A 105 11.36 -12.02 -26.39
CA ASP A 105 10.23 -11.19 -26.90
C ASP A 105 8.79 -11.74 -26.84
N LEU A 106 8.45 -12.63 -25.90
CA LEU A 106 7.04 -13.04 -25.67
C LEU A 106 6.44 -12.64 -24.32
N ASP A 107 7.07 -11.72 -23.59
CA ASP A 107 6.55 -11.15 -22.34
C ASP A 107 6.48 -9.61 -22.27
N ASP A 108 6.68 -8.89 -23.39
CA ASP A 108 6.47 -7.43 -23.45
C ASP A 108 5.14 -7.01 -24.09
N SER A 109 4.11 -7.87 -24.04
CA SER A 109 2.74 -7.41 -24.29
C SER A 109 2.15 -6.85 -23.00
N GLY A 110 2.74 -5.76 -22.52
CA GLY A 110 2.18 -4.93 -21.47
C GLY A 110 0.83 -4.41 -21.95
N SER A 111 -0.25 -5.06 -21.50
CA SER A 111 -1.61 -4.85 -21.98
C SER A 111 -1.88 -3.37 -22.29
N GLU A 112 -2.39 -3.12 -23.48
CA GLU A 112 -2.72 -1.79 -23.98
C GLU A 112 -3.75 -1.06 -23.11
N VAL A 113 -4.40 -1.80 -22.21
CA VAL A 113 -5.46 -1.33 -21.31
C VAL A 113 -4.91 -0.64 -20.06
N GLU A 114 -3.70 -0.98 -19.58
CA GLU A 114 -3.17 -0.38 -18.35
C GLU A 114 -2.60 1.02 -18.63
N GLU A 115 -3.06 2.00 -17.83
CA GLU A 115 -2.58 3.38 -17.85
C GLU A 115 -1.07 3.44 -17.55
N ASP A 116 -0.36 4.34 -18.23
CA ASP A 116 1.10 4.45 -18.14
C ASP A 116 1.59 4.87 -16.74
N ASP A 117 0.71 5.44 -15.91
CA ASP A 117 1.00 5.76 -14.50
C ASP A 117 0.96 4.51 -13.62
N LEU A 118 0.05 3.58 -13.88
CA LEU A 118 0.03 2.26 -13.24
C LEU A 118 1.25 1.44 -13.63
N LYS A 119 1.66 1.51 -14.91
CA LYS A 119 2.89 0.86 -15.39
C LYS A 119 4.12 1.41 -14.65
N SER A 120 4.24 2.73 -14.52
CA SER A 120 5.34 3.35 -13.78
C SER A 120 5.33 3.00 -12.29
N ALA A 121 4.17 2.92 -11.64
CA ALA A 121 4.06 2.57 -10.24
C ALA A 121 4.44 1.10 -9.96
N LEU A 122 4.15 0.21 -10.90
CA LEU A 122 4.51 -1.21 -10.84
C LEU A 122 5.94 -1.51 -11.33
N GLY A 123 6.69 -0.48 -11.76
CA GLY A 123 8.04 -0.64 -12.30
C GLY A 123 8.10 -1.28 -13.69
N LYS A 124 6.97 -1.36 -14.41
CA LYS A 124 6.91 -1.81 -15.81
C LYS A 124 7.36 -0.68 -16.74
N LYS A 125 7.87 -1.04 -17.93
CA LYS A 125 8.15 -0.04 -18.97
C LYS A 125 6.83 0.57 -19.47
N ARG A 126 6.84 1.87 -19.74
CA ARG A 126 5.72 2.55 -20.44
C ARG A 126 5.67 2.07 -21.89
N ARG A 127 4.52 2.24 -22.55
CA ARG A 127 4.35 1.86 -23.98
C ARG A 127 5.39 2.51 -24.88
N ASP A 128 5.75 3.76 -24.58
CA ASP A 128 6.74 4.52 -25.35
C ASP A 128 8.20 4.10 -25.08
N GLY A 129 8.44 3.15 -24.16
CA GLY A 129 9.78 2.76 -23.68
C GLY A 129 10.49 3.84 -22.83
N LYS A 130 9.94 5.05 -22.76
CA LYS A 130 10.50 6.19 -22.03
C LYS A 130 10.15 6.10 -20.54
N SER A 131 11.12 6.47 -19.69
CA SER A 131 10.88 6.63 -18.26
C SER A 131 9.91 7.79 -18.00
N ALA A 132 9.15 7.69 -16.91
CA ALA A 132 8.25 8.76 -16.51
C ALA A 132 9.05 10.07 -16.31
N PRO A 133 8.50 11.23 -16.70
CA PRO A 133 9.15 12.50 -16.48
C PRO A 133 9.37 12.73 -14.98
N LEU A 134 10.47 13.40 -14.62
CA LEU A 134 10.77 13.68 -13.23
C LEU A 134 9.65 14.53 -12.63
N GLN A 135 9.07 14.09 -11.51
CA GLN A 135 8.03 14.85 -10.84
C GLN A 135 8.56 16.17 -10.25
N PRO A 136 7.72 17.22 -10.19
CA PRO A 136 8.10 18.46 -9.53
C PRO A 136 8.45 18.23 -8.05
N LEU A 137 9.27 19.10 -7.47
CA LEU A 137 9.60 19.07 -6.04
C LEU A 137 8.41 19.47 -5.19
N THR A 138 8.32 18.88 -3.99
CA THR A 138 7.34 19.33 -2.99
C THR A 138 7.67 20.76 -2.55
N THR A 139 6.68 21.46 -1.98
CA THR A 139 6.84 22.85 -1.52
C THR A 139 7.98 23.00 -0.51
N ILE A 140 8.06 22.08 0.46
CA ILE A 140 9.11 22.06 1.49
C ILE A 140 10.48 21.75 0.84
N GLN A 141 10.54 20.77 -0.07
CA GLN A 141 11.79 20.44 -0.76
C GLN A 141 12.30 21.62 -1.59
N ARG A 142 11.41 22.36 -2.25
CA ARG A 142 11.77 23.53 -3.06
C ARG A 142 12.44 24.61 -2.21
N VAL A 143 11.87 24.95 -1.05
CA VAL A 143 12.46 25.94 -0.12
C VAL A 143 13.78 25.45 0.46
N TYR A 144 13.89 24.16 0.72
CA TYR A 144 15.12 23.57 1.22
C TYR A 144 16.26 23.64 0.19
N ILE A 145 15.98 23.21 -1.04
CA ILE A 145 16.97 23.20 -2.14
C ILE A 145 17.28 24.63 -2.58
N SER A 146 16.33 25.56 -2.57
CA SER A 146 16.59 26.95 -2.95
C SER A 146 17.69 27.58 -2.10
N ARG A 147 17.69 27.33 -0.79
CA ARG A 147 18.74 27.82 0.12
C ARG A 147 20.11 27.22 -0.18
N LEU A 148 20.16 25.93 -0.50
CA LEU A 148 21.43 25.26 -0.86
C LEU A 148 21.98 25.81 -2.18
N VAL A 149 21.11 25.97 -3.19
CA VAL A 149 21.48 26.49 -4.51
C VAL A 149 21.86 27.97 -4.44
N GLU A 150 21.25 28.77 -3.57
CA GLU A 150 21.61 30.17 -3.35
C GLU A 150 23.02 30.35 -2.78
N GLU A 151 23.45 29.46 -1.87
CA GLU A 151 24.76 29.55 -1.20
C GLU A 151 25.89 28.87 -1.98
N TYR A 152 25.61 27.70 -2.57
CA TYR A 152 26.64 26.84 -3.17
C TYR A 152 26.51 26.69 -4.69
N GLY A 153 25.43 27.14 -5.32
CA GLY A 153 25.22 27.00 -6.76
C GLY A 153 25.11 25.54 -7.20
N ASP A 154 26.10 25.06 -7.97
CA ASP A 154 26.16 23.69 -8.53
C ASP A 154 27.21 22.79 -7.84
N ASP A 155 27.88 23.29 -6.78
CA ASP A 155 28.90 22.52 -6.07
C ASP A 155 28.27 21.53 -5.08
N TYR A 156 27.90 20.34 -5.57
CA TYR A 156 27.22 19.33 -4.75
C TYR A 156 28.07 18.79 -3.59
N GLN A 157 29.40 18.79 -3.74
CA GLN A 157 30.31 18.31 -2.70
C GLN A 157 30.36 19.26 -1.51
N SER A 158 30.32 20.58 -1.75
CA SER A 158 30.28 21.57 -0.67
C SER A 158 28.93 21.56 0.03
N MET A 159 27.82 21.43 -0.73
CA MET A 159 26.47 21.24 -0.17
C MET A 159 26.38 20.00 0.74
N PHE A 160 27.04 18.90 0.36
CA PHE A 160 27.07 17.68 1.17
C PHE A 160 27.78 17.91 2.51
N MET A 161 28.88 18.66 2.51
CA MET A 161 29.66 18.97 3.71
C MET A 161 28.96 19.97 4.64
N ASP A 162 28.02 20.78 4.12
CA ASP A 162 27.29 21.75 4.94
C ASP A 162 26.22 21.10 5.81
N THR A 163 26.63 20.68 7.01
CA THR A 163 25.75 20.10 8.01
C THR A 163 24.63 21.02 8.51
N LYS A 164 24.73 22.34 8.32
CA LYS A 164 23.75 23.32 8.82
C LYS A 164 22.60 23.52 7.85
N LEU A 165 22.90 23.71 6.57
CA LEU A 165 21.88 23.82 5.53
C LEU A 165 21.39 22.44 5.10
N ASN A 166 22.29 21.46 4.94
CA ASN A 166 21.94 20.08 4.62
C ASN A 166 21.49 19.28 5.88
N LYS A 167 20.46 19.76 6.58
CA LYS A 167 20.00 19.13 7.84
C LYS A 167 19.55 17.68 7.68
N MET A 168 19.05 17.34 6.49
CA MET A 168 18.60 15.99 6.16
C MET A 168 19.74 15.05 5.75
N GLN A 169 20.98 15.54 5.72
CA GLN A 169 22.20 14.78 5.40
C GLN A 169 22.07 13.99 4.09
N HIS A 170 21.51 14.65 3.08
CA HIS A 170 21.35 14.06 1.75
C HIS A 170 22.71 13.78 1.12
N SER A 171 22.87 12.60 0.51
CA SER A 171 24.08 12.25 -0.23
C SER A 171 24.22 13.08 -1.50
N VAL A 172 25.45 13.20 -2.01
CA VAL A 172 25.78 13.98 -3.22
C VAL A 172 24.88 13.62 -4.41
N ALA A 173 24.69 12.32 -4.68
CA ALA A 173 23.84 11.85 -5.77
C ALA A 173 22.35 12.22 -5.60
N THR A 174 21.87 12.30 -4.35
CA THR A 174 20.50 12.75 -4.08
C THR A 174 20.36 14.26 -4.25
N LEU A 175 21.36 15.04 -3.79
CA LEU A 175 21.41 16.48 -4.01
C LEU A 175 21.44 16.83 -5.50
N GLU A 176 22.23 16.12 -6.28
CA GLU A 176 22.28 16.29 -7.74
C GLU A 176 20.90 16.06 -8.39
N LYS A 177 20.19 14.97 -8.05
CA LYS A 177 18.85 14.70 -8.57
C LYS A 177 17.83 15.77 -8.16
N LEU A 178 17.95 16.25 -6.92
CA LEU A 178 17.07 17.27 -6.36
C LEU A 178 17.31 18.64 -7.02
N CYS A 179 18.56 19.07 -7.18
CA CYS A 179 18.92 20.30 -7.87
C CYS A 179 18.52 20.24 -9.36
N LYS A 180 18.76 19.12 -10.05
CA LYS A 180 18.29 18.93 -11.44
C LYS A 180 16.77 19.13 -11.55
N ARG A 181 15.99 18.51 -10.66
CA ARG A 181 14.53 18.73 -10.59
C ARG A 181 14.17 20.18 -10.29
N TYR A 182 14.92 20.84 -9.42
CA TYR A 182 14.70 22.24 -9.06
C TYR A 182 14.87 23.16 -10.27
N HIS A 183 15.96 23.03 -11.03
CA HIS A 183 16.19 23.83 -12.23
C HIS A 183 15.17 23.58 -13.33
N MET A 184 14.76 22.32 -13.56
CA MET A 184 13.75 21.99 -14.57
C MET A 184 12.37 22.63 -14.31
N TYR A 185 12.03 22.84 -13.03
CA TYR A 185 10.72 23.35 -12.61
C TYR A 185 10.79 24.73 -11.94
N LYS A 186 11.89 25.46 -12.06
CA LYS A 186 12.10 26.76 -11.38
C LYS A 186 10.99 27.75 -11.73
N ASP A 187 10.69 27.88 -13.02
CA ASP A 187 9.69 28.84 -13.54
C ASP A 187 8.27 28.25 -13.63
N LYS A 188 8.11 26.96 -13.36
CA LYS A 188 6.84 26.24 -13.47
C LYS A 188 6.17 26.11 -12.12
N ASN A 189 4.87 26.42 -12.05
CA ASN A 189 4.08 26.22 -10.85
C ASN A 189 3.82 24.72 -10.65
N PRO A 190 4.28 24.09 -9.55
CA PRO A 190 4.16 22.65 -9.36
C PRO A 190 2.71 22.16 -9.31
N LEU A 191 1.75 23.03 -8.98
CA LEU A 191 0.32 22.71 -8.96
C LEU A 191 -0.29 22.59 -10.35
N LEU A 192 0.33 23.18 -11.37
CA LEU A 192 -0.15 23.15 -12.76
C LEU A 192 0.52 22.05 -13.61
N VAL A 193 1.56 21.41 -13.07
CA VAL A 193 2.35 20.38 -13.78
C VAL A 193 1.85 18.96 -13.45
N GLY A 194 1.03 18.80 -12.41
CA GLY A 194 0.52 17.51 -11.94
C GLY A 194 -0.84 17.10 -12.50
N THR A 195 -1.35 17.78 -13.52
CA THR A 195 -2.57 17.43 -14.28
C THR A 195 -2.19 17.09 -15.70
#